data_AF-A0A258KXI1-F1
#
_entry.id   AF-A0A258KXI1-F1
#
_cell.length_a   1.000
_cell.length_b   1.000
_cell.length_c   1.000
_cell.angle_alpha   90.00
_cell.angle_beta   90.00
_cell.angle_gamma   90.00
#
_symmetry.space_group_name_H-M   'P 1'
#
loop_
_entity.id
_entity.type
_entity.pdbx_description
1 polymer ?
#
loop_
_entity_poly.entity_id
_entity_poly.type
_entity_poly.pdbx_seq_one_letter_code
_entity_poly.pdbx_strand_id
1 'polypeptide(L)' 'MPTRTEHIHEAERLERQAEIADNAHARAALRRMAQASRGAAALVGMFEASDEDCSLARL' A
#
# COMPACT_ATOMS: atom_id res chain seq x y z
N MET A 1 -2.30 -13.94 1.40
CA MET A 1 -1.66 -12.75 0.80
C MET A 1 -2.00 -11.57 1.69
N PRO A 2 -1.04 -10.68 2.00
CA PRO A 2 -1.36 -9.44 2.70
C PRO A 2 -2.47 -8.70 1.94
N THR A 3 -3.45 -8.23 2.69
CA THR A 3 -4.67 -7.59 2.20
C THR A 3 -4.37 -6.15 1.78
N ARG A 4 -5.21 -5.61 0.88
CA ARG A 4 -5.10 -4.21 0.44
C ARG A 4 -5.03 -3.22 1.63
N THR A 5 -5.82 -3.47 2.67
CA THR A 5 -5.88 -2.65 3.89
C THR A 5 -4.58 -2.69 4.69
N GLU A 6 -3.92 -3.85 4.80
CA GLU A 6 -2.61 -3.95 5.44
C GLU A 6 -1.55 -3.09 4.73
N HIS A 7 -1.56 -3.08 3.40
CA HIS A 7 -0.66 -2.25 2.61
C HIS A 7 -0.95 -0.74 2.75
N ILE A 8 -2.22 -0.34 2.94
CA ILE A 8 -2.59 1.05 3.22
C ILE A 8 -2.11 1.46 4.62
N HIS A 9 -2.37 0.64 5.64
CA HIS A 9 -1.94 0.93 7.01
C HIS A 9 -0.42 0.99 7.16
N GLU A 10 0.30 0.13 6.46
CA GLU A 10 1.77 0.17 6.42
C GLU A 10 2.27 1.48 5.78
N ALA A 11 1.65 1.93 4.67
CA ALA A 11 2.01 3.19 4.04
C ALA A 11 1.81 4.39 4.98
N GLU A 12 0.67 4.45 5.68
CA GLU A 12 0.40 5.52 6.64
C GLU A 12 1.36 5.50 7.83
N ARG A 13 1.73 4.30 8.31
CA ARG A 13 2.71 4.16 9.40
C ARG A 13 4.08 4.69 8.97
N LEU A 14 4.50 4.37 7.75
CA LEU A 14 5.76 4.84 7.18
C LEU A 14 5.77 6.36 6.94
N GLU A 15 4.64 6.95 6.53
CA GLU A 15 4.51 8.41 6.40
C GLU A 15 4.60 9.13 7.75
N ARG A 16 3.89 8.63 8.77
CA ARG A 16 4.00 9.17 10.14
C ARG A 16 5.43 9.04 10.69
N GLN A 17 6.12 7.93 10.39
CA GLN A 17 7.53 7.77 10.74
C GLN A 17 8.42 8.77 9.99
N ALA A 18 8.12 9.07 8.73
CA ALA A 18 8.88 10.04 7.96
C ALA A 18 8.72 11.48 8.50
N GLU A 19 7.55 11.83 9.02
CA GLU A 19 7.29 13.15 9.63
C GLU A 19 8.13 13.38 10.88
N ILE A 20 8.33 12.35 11.72
CA ILE A 20 9.12 12.44 12.95
C ILE A 20 10.60 12.09 12.75
N ALA A 21 11.00 11.66 11.55
CA ALA A 21 12.37 11.28 11.26
C ALA A 21 13.30 12.51 11.18
N ASP A 22 14.24 12.59 12.10
CA ASP A 22 15.20 13.70 12.21
C ASP A 22 16.27 13.65 11.08
N ASN A 23 16.53 12.46 10.52
CA ASN A 23 17.47 12.28 9.42
C ASN A 23 16.78 12.35 8.04
N ALA A 24 17.27 13.24 7.17
CA ALA A 24 16.80 13.39 5.79
C ALA A 24 16.89 12.09 4.97
N HIS A 25 17.91 11.28 5.19
CA HIS A 25 18.07 9.99 4.50
C HIS A 25 17.01 8.98 4.96
N ALA A 26 16.76 8.90 6.27
CA ALA A 26 15.71 8.04 6.83
C ALA A 26 14.32 8.47 6.34
N ARG A 27 14.06 9.78 6.30
CA ARG A 27 12.82 10.35 5.75
C ARG A 27 12.61 9.98 4.28
N ALA A 28 13.66 10.06 3.47
CA ALA A 28 13.59 9.66 2.06
C ALA A 28 13.33 8.16 1.89
N ALA A 29 13.97 7.32 2.71
CA ALA A 29 13.74 5.88 2.70
C ALA A 29 12.29 5.53 3.10
N LEU A 30 11.80 6.10 4.20
CA LEU A 30 10.43 5.90 4.69
C LEU A 30 9.37 6.33 3.68
N ARG A 31 9.57 7.46 2.99
CA ARG A 31 8.68 7.91 1.89
C ARG A 31 8.67 6.94 0.71
N ARG A 32 9.83 6.41 0.31
CA ARG A 32 9.92 5.41 -0.77
C ARG A 32 9.20 4.12 -0.39
N MET A 33 9.35 3.68 0.87
CA MET A 33 8.65 2.50 1.39
C MET A 33 7.13 2.73 1.45
N ALA A 34 6.69 3.90 1.90
CA ALA A 34 5.27 4.26 1.91
C ALA A 34 4.67 4.22 0.50
N GLN A 35 5.38 4.79 -0.48
CA GLN A 35 4.96 4.77 -1.88
C GLN A 35 4.91 3.34 -2.45
N ALA A 36 5.90 2.50 -2.13
CA ALA A 36 5.89 1.09 -2.54
C ALA A 36 4.69 0.34 -1.94
N SER A 37 4.37 0.60 -0.67
CA SER A 37 3.21 -0.01 -0.01
C SER A 37 1.88 0.46 -0.60
N ARG A 38 1.74 1.74 -0.96
CA ARG A 38 0.57 2.24 -1.72
C ARG A 38 0.45 1.60 -3.10
N GLY A 39 1.58 1.41 -3.78
CA GLY A 39 1.62 0.69 -5.06
C GLY A 39 1.14 -0.76 -4.91
N ALA A 40 1.58 -1.46 -3.87
CA ALA A 40 1.11 -2.80 -3.56
C ALA A 40 -0.39 -2.82 -3.25
N ALA A 41 -0.91 -1.87 -2.47
CA ALA A 41 -2.34 -1.75 -2.19
C ALA A 41 -3.18 -1.52 -3.47
N ALA A 42 -2.69 -0.69 -4.39
CA ALA A 42 -3.36 -0.45 -5.67
C ALA A 42 -3.40 -1.72 -6.52
N LEU A 43 -2.28 -2.45 -6.61
CA LEU A 43 -2.23 -3.72 -7.34
C LEU A 43 -3.15 -4.78 -6.72
N VAL A 44 -3.12 -4.96 -5.40
CA VAL A 44 -4.02 -5.90 -4.71
C VAL A 44 -5.49 -5.52 -4.95
N GLY A 45 -5.83 -4.24 -4.88
CA GLY A 45 -7.19 -3.78 -5.18
C GLY A 45 -7.61 -4.02 -6.64
N MET A 46 -6.70 -3.93 -7.60
CA MET A 46 -6.97 -4.27 -8.99
C MET A 46 -7.19 -5.78 -9.19
N PHE A 47 -6.41 -6.61 -8.50
CA PHE A 47 -6.60 -8.07 -8.53
C PHE A 47 -7.92 -8.49 -7.85
N GLU A 48 -8.24 -7.91 -6.68
CA GLU A 48 -9.51 -8.13 -5.98
C GLU A 48 -10.71 -7.75 -6.86
N ALA A 49 -10.68 -6.57 -7.50
CA ALA A 49 -11.74 -6.13 -8.42
C ALA A 49 -11.87 -7.05 -9.65
N SER A 50 -10.74 -7.51 -10.21
CA SER A 50 -10.74 -8.41 -11.37
C SER A 50 -11.32 -9.80 -11.05
N ASP A 51 -11.12 -10.29 -9.83
CA ASP A 51 -11.68 -11.57 -9.38
C ASP A 51 -13.19 -11.44 -9.11
N GLU A 52 -13.62 -10.30 -8.55
CA GLU A 52 -15.03 -10.01 -8.30
C GLU A 52 -15.82 -9.86 -9.61
N ASP A 53 -15.28 -9.15 -10.62
CA ASP A 53 -15.87 -9.06 -11.97
C ASP A 53 -15.96 -10.43 -12.67
N CYS A 54 -14.95 -11.29 -12.50
CA CYS A 54 -14.95 -12.65 -13.04
C CYS A 54 -16.00 -13.55 -12.35
N SER A 55 -16.24 -13.33 -11.06
CA SER A 55 -17.26 -14.04 -10.30
C SER A 55 -18.69 -13.60 -10.65
N LEU A 56 -18.91 -12.31 -10.92
CA LEU A 56 -20.19 -11.74 -11.35
C LEU A 56 -20.52 -12.10 -12.81
N ALA A 57 -19.52 -12.22 -13.68
CA ALA A 57 -19.72 -12.65 -15.07
C ALA A 57 -20.06 -14.16 -15.23
N ARG A 58 -19.97 -14.94 -14.14
CA ARG A 58 -20.30 -16.38 -14.12
C ARG A 58 -21.70 -16.71 -13.60
N LEU A 59 -22.48 -15.69 -13.19
CA LEU A 59 -23.89 -15.81 -12.78
C LEU A 59 -24.82 -15.47 -13.95
#